data_AF-A0AAU7MPA3-F1
#
_entry.id   AF-A0AAU7MPA3-F1
#
_cell.length_a   1.000
_cell.length_b   1.000
_cell.length_c   1.000
_cell.angle_alpha   90.00
_cell.angle_beta   90.00
_cell.angle_gamma   90.00
#
_symmetry.space_group_name_H-M   'P 1'
#
loop_
_entity.id
_entity.type
_entity.pdbx_description
1 polymer ?
#
loop_
_entity_poly.entity_id
_entity_poly.type
_entity_poly.pdbx_seq_one_letter_code
_entity_poly.pdbx_strand_id
1 'polypeptide(L)'
;MARTMGFRLGKRLNTLLACSLPVLLLPAAGQAASYGAGIENSQWYLAESVFECRLVHEVPGYGRAVFNHRAGESLSFFLESDSTPMRPGRGSLVVEAPAWRPGVAPKPLGTVNVSDDRRQVSLDTRQAFVVAHGLLEGMRPTVTRESWFDGRPVRVQVSNINFAGEYVVAPAKPDTTSFV
;
A
#
# COMPACT_ATOMS: atom_id res chain seq x y z
N MET A 1 -74.14 -2.46 65.78
CA MET A 1 -73.12 -3.47 66.11
C MET A 1 -71.86 -3.14 65.33
N ALA A 2 -70.79 -2.83 66.05
CA ALA A 2 -69.49 -2.38 65.53
C ALA A 2 -68.70 -3.52 64.87
N ARG A 3 -67.88 -3.21 63.86
CA ARG A 3 -66.62 -3.91 63.58
C ARG A 3 -65.68 -3.06 62.72
N THR A 4 -64.76 -2.41 63.43
CA THR A 4 -63.30 -2.45 63.26
C THR A 4 -62.68 -1.99 61.93
N MET A 5 -62.01 -0.83 62.03
CA MET A 5 -60.90 -0.35 61.19
C MET A 5 -59.81 -1.41 60.95
N GLY A 6 -59.24 -1.42 59.74
CA GLY A 6 -57.99 -2.12 59.44
C GLY A 6 -57.21 -1.41 58.32
N PHE A 7 -56.38 -0.45 58.70
CA PHE A 7 -55.32 0.14 57.86
C PHE A 7 -54.25 -0.92 57.54
N ARG A 8 -53.83 -1.05 56.27
CA ARG A 8 -52.43 -1.27 55.88
C ARG A 8 -52.15 -0.68 54.49
N LEU A 9 -51.56 0.51 54.49
CA LEU A 9 -51.06 1.22 53.30
C LEU A 9 -49.70 0.61 52.89
N GLY A 10 -49.70 -0.26 51.88
CA GLY A 10 -48.49 -0.86 51.33
C GLY A 10 -47.77 0.09 50.36
N LYS A 11 -46.80 0.86 50.87
CA LYS A 11 -45.80 1.56 50.05
C LYS A 11 -44.89 0.53 49.37
N ARG A 12 -44.94 0.41 48.04
CA ARG A 12 -43.79 -0.02 47.22
C ARG A 12 -43.76 0.80 45.94
N LEU A 13 -43.25 2.02 46.10
CA LEU A 13 -42.79 2.90 45.05
C LEU A 13 -41.45 2.33 44.54
N ASN A 14 -41.46 1.61 43.41
CA ASN A 14 -40.25 1.10 42.80
C ASN A 14 -39.93 1.92 41.55
N THR A 15 -39.03 2.88 41.75
CA THR A 15 -38.43 3.75 40.74
C THR A 15 -37.58 2.91 39.79
N LEU A 16 -38.06 2.65 38.57
CA LEU A 16 -37.22 2.12 37.48
C LEU A 16 -36.94 3.26 36.51
N LEU A 17 -35.94 4.06 36.88
CA LEU A 17 -35.26 4.97 35.97
C LEU A 17 -34.38 4.08 35.07
N ALA A 18 -34.94 3.60 33.97
CA ALA A 18 -34.19 2.87 32.95
C ALA A 18 -33.27 3.87 32.22
N CYS A 19 -32.03 4.01 32.70
CA CYS A 19 -30.95 4.67 31.98
C CYS A 19 -30.73 3.94 30.65
N SER A 20 -31.32 4.45 29.58
CA SER A 20 -31.02 4.06 28.20
C SER A 20 -29.59 4.51 27.87
N LEU A 21 -28.62 3.64 28.18
CA LEU A 21 -27.23 3.81 27.76
C LEU A 21 -27.21 3.79 26.22
N PRO A 22 -26.82 4.88 25.53
CA PRO A 22 -26.72 4.85 24.08
C PRO A 22 -25.59 3.88 23.71
N VAL A 23 -25.93 2.78 23.06
CA VAL A 23 -24.97 1.84 22.51
C VAL A 23 -24.19 2.58 21.43
N LEU A 24 -22.95 2.98 21.74
CA LEU A 24 -22.03 3.54 20.77
C LEU A 24 -21.68 2.42 19.77
N LEU A 25 -22.34 2.44 18.62
CA LEU A 25 -21.94 1.67 17.44
C LEU A 25 -20.63 2.25 16.92
N LEU A 26 -19.50 1.74 17.42
CA LEU A 26 -18.19 2.01 16.82
C LEU A 26 -18.17 1.39 15.41
N PRO A 27 -17.90 2.18 14.35
CA PRO A 27 -17.76 1.63 13.02
C PRO A 27 -16.54 0.71 13.00
N ALA A 28 -16.73 -0.54 12.57
CA ALA A 28 -15.63 -1.45 12.32
C ALA A 28 -14.84 -0.92 11.10
N ALA A 29 -13.77 -0.16 11.36
CA ALA A 29 -12.83 0.22 10.32
C ALA A 29 -12.15 -1.06 9.80
N GLY A 30 -12.53 -1.48 8.59
CA GLY A 30 -11.87 -2.59 7.91
C GLY A 30 -10.39 -2.25 7.72
N GLN A 31 -9.51 -3.02 8.36
CA GLN A 31 -8.06 -2.81 8.24
C GLN A 31 -7.62 -3.13 6.80
N ALA A 32 -7.07 -2.13 6.12
CA ALA A 32 -6.38 -2.31 4.85
C ALA A 32 -4.98 -2.86 5.13
N ALA A 33 -4.60 -3.95 4.46
CA ALA A 33 -3.24 -4.46 4.58
C ALA A 33 -2.31 -3.50 3.82
N SER A 34 -1.32 -2.94 4.51
CA SER A 34 -0.36 -2.01 3.92
C SER A 34 1.04 -2.57 4.06
N TYR A 35 1.71 -2.74 2.94
CA TYR A 35 3.09 -3.20 2.84
C TYR A 35 3.96 -2.05 2.34
N GLY A 36 5.12 -1.86 2.96
CA GLY A 36 6.03 -0.78 2.64
C GLY A 36 7.13 -0.67 3.67
N ALA A 37 8.32 -0.26 3.24
CA ALA A 37 9.42 0.02 4.16
C ALA A 37 9.18 1.37 4.88
N GLY A 38 9.51 1.40 6.17
CA GLY A 38 9.66 2.61 6.96
C GLY A 38 10.97 3.34 6.66
N ILE A 39 11.30 4.36 7.46
CA ILE A 39 12.51 5.16 7.23
C ILE A 39 13.76 4.35 7.55
N GLU A 40 13.69 3.54 8.60
CA GLU A 40 14.79 2.79 9.18
C GLU A 40 15.17 1.52 8.41
N ASN A 41 14.25 0.94 7.65
CA ASN A 41 14.45 -0.33 6.93
C ASN A 41 14.32 -0.20 5.41
N SER A 42 14.21 1.02 4.87
CA SER A 42 14.20 1.28 3.44
C SER A 42 15.60 1.20 2.87
N GLN A 43 15.89 0.12 2.16
CA GLN A 43 17.15 -0.09 1.47
C GLN A 43 16.90 -0.31 -0.02
N TRP A 44 17.78 0.28 -0.82
CA TRP A 44 17.88 0.04 -2.25
C TRP A 44 19.26 -0.55 -2.51
N TYR A 45 19.35 -1.53 -3.40
CA TYR A 45 20.62 -2.10 -3.81
C TYR A 45 20.67 -2.30 -5.32
N LEU A 46 21.84 -1.99 -5.87
CA LEU A 46 22.14 -2.20 -7.28
C LEU A 46 22.71 -3.61 -7.48
N ALA A 47 22.05 -4.38 -8.36
CA ALA A 47 22.54 -5.64 -8.88
C ALA A 47 22.82 -5.47 -10.37
N GLU A 48 24.10 -5.43 -10.74
CA GLU A 48 24.55 -5.15 -12.09
C GLU A 48 25.22 -6.36 -12.75
N SER A 49 25.06 -6.45 -14.06
CA SER A 49 25.73 -7.40 -14.93
C SER A 49 25.94 -6.75 -16.31
N VAL A 50 26.67 -7.43 -17.20
CA VAL A 50 26.91 -6.94 -18.56
C VAL A 50 25.60 -6.79 -19.37
N PHE A 51 24.59 -7.62 -19.05
CA PHE A 51 23.32 -7.72 -19.78
C PHE A 51 22.17 -6.96 -19.13
N GLU A 52 22.18 -6.82 -17.81
CA GLU A 52 21.08 -6.19 -17.09
C GLU A 52 21.55 -5.43 -15.84
N CYS A 53 20.87 -4.32 -15.57
CA CYS A 53 20.99 -3.49 -14.39
C CYS A 53 19.67 -3.55 -13.63
N ARG A 54 19.72 -3.98 -12.37
CA ARG A 54 18.56 -4.14 -11.51
C ARG A 54 18.75 -3.32 -10.26
N LEU A 55 17.81 -2.41 -10.03
CA LEU A 55 17.74 -1.66 -8.79
C LEU A 55 16.59 -2.22 -7.97
N VAL A 56 16.92 -2.84 -6.83
CA VAL A 56 16.00 -3.65 -6.04
C VAL A 56 15.75 -3.01 -4.68
N HIS A 57 14.49 -3.03 -4.27
CA HIS A 57 14.00 -2.57 -2.98
C HIS A 57 13.19 -3.67 -2.31
N GLU A 58 13.57 -4.07 -1.11
CA GLU A 58 12.77 -5.00 -0.32
C GLU A 58 11.53 -4.27 0.21
N VAL A 59 10.37 -4.93 0.10
CA VAL A 59 9.09 -4.44 0.60
C VAL A 59 8.63 -5.39 1.72
N PRO A 60 8.87 -5.02 3.00
CA PRO A 60 8.59 -5.89 4.13
C PRO A 60 7.16 -6.46 4.12
N GLY A 61 7.06 -7.78 4.26
CA GLY A 61 5.80 -8.53 4.28
C GLY A 61 5.15 -8.79 2.92
N TYR A 62 5.67 -8.19 1.83
CA TYR A 62 5.14 -8.40 0.48
C TYR A 62 6.12 -9.16 -0.43
N GLY A 63 7.38 -8.74 -0.46
CA GLY A 63 8.41 -9.24 -1.39
C GLY A 63 9.36 -8.11 -1.77
N ARG A 64 9.45 -7.75 -3.06
CA ARG A 64 10.38 -6.72 -3.55
C ARG A 64 9.83 -5.91 -4.73
N ALA A 65 10.30 -4.68 -4.83
CA ALA A 65 10.11 -3.79 -5.98
C ALA A 65 11.41 -3.72 -6.78
N VAL A 66 11.33 -3.86 -8.10
CA VAL A 66 12.50 -3.96 -8.95
C VAL A 66 12.35 -3.06 -10.17
N PHE A 67 13.30 -2.14 -10.33
CA PHE A 67 13.59 -1.54 -11.62
C PHE A 67 14.58 -2.43 -12.36
N ASN A 68 14.30 -2.72 -13.62
CA ASN A 68 15.15 -3.55 -14.45
C ASN A 68 15.35 -2.87 -15.80
N HIS A 69 16.61 -2.74 -16.19
CA HIS A 69 17.01 -2.24 -17.49
C HIS A 69 17.98 -3.25 -18.11
N ARG A 70 17.56 -3.88 -19.20
CA ARG A 70 18.40 -4.81 -19.97
C ARG A 70 19.02 -4.07 -21.14
N ALA A 71 20.21 -4.51 -21.55
CA ALA A 71 20.87 -3.94 -22.71
C ALA A 71 19.99 -4.09 -23.96
N GLY A 72 19.67 -2.97 -24.60
CA GLY A 72 18.78 -2.93 -25.77
C GLY A 72 17.29 -3.01 -25.45
N GLU A 73 16.90 -3.01 -24.17
CA GLU A 73 15.51 -2.94 -23.72
C GLU A 73 15.25 -1.66 -22.93
N SER A 74 13.99 -1.21 -22.92
CA SER A 74 13.58 -0.06 -22.12
C SER A 74 13.55 -0.37 -20.61
N LEU A 75 13.60 0.68 -19.79
CA LEU A 75 13.36 0.57 -18.35
C LEU A 75 12.01 -0.09 -18.08
N SER A 76 12.01 -1.11 -17.24
CA SER A 76 10.81 -1.78 -16.74
C SER A 76 10.77 -1.73 -15.22
N PHE A 77 9.56 -1.79 -14.67
CA PHE A 77 9.35 -1.90 -13.23
C PHE A 77 8.36 -3.01 -12.93
N PHE A 78 8.63 -3.77 -11.87
CA PHE A 78 7.73 -4.80 -11.42
C PHE A 78 7.79 -5.02 -9.91
N LEU A 79 6.69 -5.55 -9.37
CA LEU A 79 6.59 -6.01 -8.00
C LEU A 79 6.60 -7.54 -7.99
N GLU A 80 7.56 -8.11 -7.29
CA GLU A 80 7.62 -9.53 -6.98
C GLU A 80 7.06 -9.77 -5.58
N SER A 81 6.15 -10.73 -5.45
CA SER A 81 5.54 -11.09 -4.17
C SER A 81 5.88 -12.51 -3.76
N ASP A 82 6.14 -12.70 -2.47
CA ASP A 82 6.41 -14.00 -1.88
C ASP A 82 5.12 -14.78 -1.56
N SER A 83 4.02 -14.07 -1.24
CA SER A 83 2.76 -14.64 -0.76
C SER A 83 1.51 -14.25 -1.59
N THR A 84 1.71 -13.50 -2.67
CA THR A 84 0.69 -13.06 -3.64
C THR A 84 -0.64 -12.60 -3.03
N PRO A 85 -0.65 -11.61 -2.12
CA PRO A 85 -1.85 -11.22 -1.37
C PRO A 85 -2.92 -10.53 -2.24
N MET A 86 -2.55 -9.96 -3.38
CA MET A 86 -3.47 -9.26 -4.28
C MET A 86 -4.27 -10.22 -5.17
N ARG A 87 -5.56 -9.92 -5.37
CA ARG A 87 -6.42 -10.60 -6.33
C ARG A 87 -6.03 -10.22 -7.77
N PRO A 88 -5.91 -11.20 -8.69
CA PRO A 88 -5.64 -10.90 -10.10
C PRO A 88 -6.67 -9.95 -10.73
N GLY A 89 -6.25 -9.20 -11.74
CA GLY A 89 -7.06 -8.21 -12.46
C GLY A 89 -6.55 -6.78 -12.28
N ARG A 90 -7.44 -5.79 -12.40
CA ARG A 90 -7.03 -4.37 -12.44
C ARG A 90 -6.80 -3.78 -11.04
N GLY A 91 -5.57 -3.37 -10.76
CA GLY A 91 -5.19 -2.55 -9.62
C GLY A 91 -5.12 -1.07 -9.98
N SER A 92 -4.97 -0.22 -8.97
CA SER A 92 -4.73 1.22 -9.11
C SER A 92 -3.26 1.54 -8.79
N LEU A 93 -2.63 2.39 -9.59
CA LEU A 93 -1.29 2.93 -9.31
C LEU A 93 -1.39 4.44 -9.08
N VAL A 94 -0.83 4.89 -7.96
CA VAL A 94 -0.86 6.29 -7.54
C VAL A 94 0.53 6.68 -7.02
N VAL A 95 0.97 7.90 -7.30
CA VAL A 95 2.14 8.50 -6.64
C VAL A 95 1.62 9.44 -5.57
N GLU A 96 1.89 9.11 -4.30
CA GLU A 96 1.37 9.86 -3.15
C GLU A 96 2.50 10.33 -2.23
N ALA A 97 2.23 11.36 -1.42
CA ALA A 97 3.21 11.81 -0.44
C ALA A 97 3.41 10.74 0.66
N PRO A 98 4.62 10.57 1.19
CA PRO A 98 4.82 9.70 2.35
C PRO A 98 4.13 10.28 3.59
N ALA A 99 3.77 9.41 4.54
CA ALA A 99 2.97 9.78 5.72
C ALA A 99 3.62 10.88 6.59
N TRP A 100 4.95 10.96 6.61
CA TRP A 100 5.72 11.96 7.37
C TRP A 100 5.86 13.31 6.66
N ARG A 101 5.53 13.40 5.37
CA ARG A 101 5.52 14.65 4.58
C ARG A 101 4.14 14.91 3.97
N PRO A 102 3.10 15.13 4.79
CA PRO A 102 1.78 15.44 4.28
C PRO A 102 1.78 16.79 3.54
N GLY A 103 0.81 16.99 2.63
CA GLY A 103 0.58 18.27 1.96
C GLY A 103 0.58 18.25 0.44
N VAL A 104 0.91 17.11 -0.20
CA VAL A 104 0.79 16.92 -1.64
C VAL A 104 -0.31 15.91 -1.95
N ALA A 105 -1.25 16.29 -2.82
CA ALA A 105 -2.35 15.43 -3.22
C ALA A 105 -1.83 14.21 -4.01
N PRO A 106 -2.38 13.01 -3.79
CA PRO A 106 -2.03 11.83 -4.57
C PRO A 106 -2.29 12.04 -6.08
N LYS A 107 -1.30 11.71 -6.92
CA LYS A 107 -1.40 11.78 -8.38
C LYS A 107 -1.69 10.39 -8.95
N PRO A 108 -2.90 10.13 -9.49
CA PRO A 108 -3.20 8.85 -10.09
C PRO A 108 -2.40 8.66 -11.39
N LEU A 109 -1.77 7.49 -11.54
CA LEU A 109 -1.06 7.08 -12.76
C LEU A 109 -1.90 6.15 -13.64
N GLY A 110 -3.06 5.74 -13.15
CA GLY A 110 -4.02 4.89 -13.86
C GLY A 110 -4.10 3.48 -13.27
N THR A 111 -4.53 2.54 -14.10
CA THR A 111 -4.68 1.14 -13.70
C THR A 111 -3.47 0.31 -14.08
N VAL A 112 -3.19 -0.71 -13.28
CA VAL A 112 -2.12 -1.70 -13.54
C VAL A 112 -2.72 -3.10 -13.55
N ASN A 113 -2.14 -3.98 -14.37
CA ASN A 113 -2.56 -5.37 -14.35
C ASN A 113 -1.87 -6.10 -13.18
N VAL A 114 -2.67 -6.85 -12.41
CA VAL A 114 -2.23 -7.71 -11.33
C VAL A 114 -2.38 -9.15 -11.76
N SER A 115 -1.30 -9.93 -11.76
CA SER A 115 -1.31 -11.37 -12.04
C SER A 115 -1.30 -12.20 -10.76
N ASP A 116 -1.56 -13.51 -10.92
CA ASP A 116 -1.38 -14.55 -9.92
C ASP A 116 0.06 -15.11 -9.85
N ASP A 117 0.92 -14.73 -10.80
CA ASP A 117 2.33 -15.08 -10.79
C ASP A 117 3.11 -14.39 -9.66
N ARG A 118 4.34 -14.86 -9.40
CA ARG A 118 5.28 -14.19 -8.48
C ARG A 118 5.47 -12.71 -8.84
N ARG A 119 5.50 -12.37 -10.12
CA ARG A 119 5.56 -11.00 -10.60
C ARG A 119 4.15 -10.42 -10.70
N GLN A 120 3.55 -10.15 -9.54
CA GLN A 120 2.14 -9.73 -9.49
C GLN A 120 1.88 -8.45 -10.27
N VAL A 121 2.82 -7.50 -10.30
CA VAL A 121 2.60 -6.23 -11.02
C VAL A 121 3.76 -5.98 -11.96
N SER A 122 3.45 -5.65 -13.20
CA SER A 122 4.42 -5.19 -14.18
C SER A 122 3.91 -3.89 -14.81
N LEU A 123 4.79 -2.90 -14.86
CA LEU A 123 4.49 -1.60 -15.45
C LEU A 123 5.10 -1.52 -16.85
N ASP A 124 4.41 -0.81 -17.74
CA ASP A 124 5.00 -0.41 -19.02
C ASP A 124 6.15 0.60 -18.81
N THR A 125 6.93 0.84 -19.86
CA THR A 125 8.06 1.76 -19.84
C THR A 125 7.69 3.15 -19.35
N ARG A 126 6.56 3.69 -19.81
CA ARG A 126 6.13 5.06 -19.45
C ARG A 126 5.79 5.13 -17.98
N GLN A 127 5.02 4.17 -17.48
CA GLN A 127 4.67 4.07 -16.06
C GLN A 127 5.92 3.87 -15.20
N ALA A 128 6.86 3.03 -15.62
CA ALA A 128 8.13 2.83 -14.92
C ALA A 128 8.93 4.13 -14.77
N PHE A 129 9.07 4.92 -15.84
CA PHE A 129 9.74 6.23 -15.77
C PHE A 129 9.01 7.22 -14.85
N VAL A 130 7.68 7.25 -14.87
CA VAL A 130 6.91 8.14 -13.98
C VAL A 130 7.04 7.73 -12.52
N VAL A 131 7.07 6.42 -12.22
CA VAL A 131 7.33 5.89 -10.87
C VAL A 131 8.74 6.26 -10.42
N ALA A 132 9.76 6.09 -11.27
CA ALA A 132 11.13 6.48 -10.96
C ALA A 132 11.22 8.00 -10.66
N HIS A 133 10.61 8.84 -11.50
CA HIS A 133 10.57 10.28 -11.27
C HIS A 133 9.87 10.64 -9.95
N GLY A 134 8.75 9.99 -9.65
CA GLY A 134 8.05 10.18 -8.38
C GLY A 134 8.95 9.86 -7.17
N LEU A 135 9.70 8.77 -7.23
CA LEU A 135 10.67 8.42 -6.18
C LEU A 135 11.78 9.47 -6.06
N LEU A 136 12.29 10.00 -7.17
CA LEU A 136 13.28 11.10 -7.18
C LEU A 136 12.73 12.40 -6.56
N GLU A 137 11.44 12.69 -6.75
CA GLU A 137 10.75 13.84 -6.15
C GLU A 137 10.43 13.65 -4.66
N GLY A 138 10.81 12.51 -4.09
CA GLY A 138 10.51 12.14 -2.71
C GLY A 138 9.07 11.70 -2.48
N MET A 139 8.38 11.31 -3.54
CA MET A 139 7.04 10.75 -3.51
C MET A 139 7.09 9.22 -3.44
N ARG A 140 5.97 8.62 -3.06
CA ARG A 140 5.84 7.19 -2.82
C ARG A 140 4.84 6.56 -3.79
N PRO A 141 5.31 5.85 -4.82
CA PRO A 141 4.46 5.04 -5.68
C PRO A 141 3.76 3.95 -4.85
N THR A 142 2.45 3.82 -5.06
CA THR A 142 1.61 2.91 -4.31
C THR A 142 0.67 2.18 -5.25
N VAL A 143 0.74 0.84 -5.23
CA VAL A 143 -0.22 -0.03 -5.93
C VAL A 143 -1.28 -0.48 -4.95
N THR A 144 -2.56 -0.38 -5.34
CA THR A 144 -3.70 -0.82 -4.53
C THR A 144 -4.55 -1.81 -5.30
N ARG A 145 -4.87 -2.96 -4.67
CA ARG A 145 -5.76 -3.99 -5.21
C ARG A 145 -6.48 -4.70 -4.07
N GLU A 146 -7.66 -5.24 -4.31
CA GLU A 146 -8.35 -6.09 -3.34
C GLU A 146 -7.58 -7.38 -3.08
N SER A 147 -7.64 -7.89 -1.86
CA SER A 147 -7.09 -9.20 -1.53
C SER A 147 -7.90 -10.31 -2.20
N TRP A 148 -7.27 -11.46 -2.44
CA TRP A 148 -8.00 -12.62 -2.93
C TRP A 148 -8.85 -13.28 -1.83
N PHE A 149 -8.40 -13.23 -0.56
CA PHE A 149 -8.94 -14.02 0.55
C PHE A 149 -10.07 -13.36 1.35
N ASP A 150 -10.05 -12.04 1.54
CA ASP A 150 -11.06 -11.32 2.33
C ASP A 150 -11.66 -10.08 1.62
N GLY A 151 -11.23 -9.82 0.39
CA GLY A 151 -11.71 -8.70 -0.44
C GLY A 151 -11.31 -7.32 0.08
N ARG A 152 -10.51 -7.23 1.15
CA ARG A 152 -10.05 -5.94 1.70
C ARG A 152 -8.95 -5.34 0.82
N PRO A 153 -8.81 -4.00 0.80
CA PRO A 153 -7.76 -3.37 0.03
C PRO A 153 -6.37 -3.73 0.58
N VAL A 154 -5.51 -4.17 -0.32
CA VAL A 154 -4.07 -4.36 -0.15
C VAL A 154 -3.35 -3.20 -0.82
N ARG A 155 -2.48 -2.52 -0.07
CA ARG A 155 -1.65 -1.42 -0.55
C ARG A 155 -0.18 -1.82 -0.48
N VAL A 156 0.54 -1.66 -1.56
CA VAL A 156 1.99 -1.88 -1.63
C VAL A 156 2.66 -0.57 -1.98
N GLN A 157 3.49 -0.08 -1.07
CA GLN A 157 4.11 1.23 -1.11
C GLN A 157 5.62 1.06 -1.33
N VAL A 158 6.15 1.74 -2.33
CA VAL A 158 7.57 1.69 -2.69
C VAL A 158 8.26 2.92 -2.12
N SER A 159 9.20 2.74 -1.19
CA SER A 159 9.83 3.84 -0.47
C SER A 159 10.83 4.62 -1.34
N ASN A 160 10.79 5.95 -1.24
CA ASN A 160 11.74 6.85 -1.91
C ASN A 160 13.09 6.99 -1.20
N ILE A 161 13.20 6.49 0.03
CA ILE A 161 14.35 6.71 0.89
C ILE A 161 15.54 5.92 0.35
N ASN A 162 16.68 6.59 0.17
CA ASN A 162 17.91 6.09 -0.46
C ASN A 162 17.80 5.76 -1.96
N PHE A 163 16.65 6.01 -2.60
CA PHE A 163 16.48 5.70 -4.03
C PHE A 163 17.38 6.55 -4.94
N ALA A 164 17.43 7.86 -4.70
CA ALA A 164 18.09 8.79 -5.63
C ALA A 164 19.60 8.53 -5.78
N GLY A 165 20.28 8.15 -4.69
CA GLY A 165 21.70 7.80 -4.74
C GLY A 165 21.95 6.57 -5.62
N GLU A 166 21.20 5.49 -5.38
CA GLU A 166 21.36 4.23 -6.10
C GLU A 166 20.91 4.33 -7.57
N TYR A 167 19.84 5.09 -7.86
CA TYR A 167 19.32 5.24 -9.22
C TYR A 167 20.26 6.03 -10.14
N VAL A 168 21.03 6.98 -9.61
CA VAL A 168 22.03 7.73 -10.39
C VAL A 168 23.30 6.90 -10.63
N VAL A 169 23.62 6.00 -9.71
CA VAL A 169 24.78 5.08 -9.82
C VAL A 169 24.47 3.92 -10.76
N ALA A 170 23.21 3.45 -10.79
CA ALA A 170 22.75 2.50 -11.80
C ALA A 170 23.13 3.06 -13.18
N PRO A 171 24.06 2.41 -13.92
CA PRO A 171 24.53 2.97 -15.17
C PRO A 171 23.29 3.15 -16.05
N ALA A 172 22.94 4.41 -16.31
CA ALA A 172 22.14 4.79 -17.46
C ALA A 172 23.00 4.44 -18.66
N LYS A 173 23.11 3.15 -18.98
CA LYS A 173 23.89 2.64 -20.09
C LYS A 173 23.25 3.28 -21.31
N PRO A 174 23.93 4.22 -21.99
CA PRO A 174 23.37 4.77 -23.20
C PRO A 174 23.19 3.58 -24.15
N ASP A 175 21.97 3.41 -24.64
CA ASP A 175 21.61 2.40 -25.63
C ASP A 175 22.70 2.37 -26.69
N THR A 176 23.49 1.29 -26.73
CA THR A 176 24.49 1.09 -27.78
C THR A 176 23.81 0.63 -29.06
N THR A 177 22.69 1.27 -29.39
CA THR A 177 21.87 1.11 -30.61
C THR A 177 21.74 2.47 -31.29
N SER A 178 22.84 3.22 -31.33
CA SER A 178 22.98 4.46 -32.11
C SER A 178 24.35 4.61 -32.77
N PHE A 179 25.10 3.51 -32.90
CA PHE A 179 26.27 3.42 -33.78
C PHE A 179 25.99 2.39 -34.87
N VAL A 180 25.16 2.79 -35.84
CA VAL A 180 25.19 2.30 -37.22
C VAL A 180 25.11 3.53 -38.12
#